data_AF-A0A8I6YI41-F1
#
_entry.id   AF-A0A8I6YI41-F1
#
_cell.length_a   1.000
_cell.length_b   1.000
_cell.length_c   1.000
_cell.angle_alpha   90.00
_cell.angle_beta   90.00
_cell.angle_gamma   90.00
#
_symmetry.space_group_name_H-M   'P 1'
#
loop_
_entity.id
_entity.type
_entity.pdbx_description
1 polymer ?
#
loop_
_entity_poly.entity_id
_entity_poly.type
_entity_poly.pdbx_seq_one_letter_code
_entity_poly.pdbx_strand_id
1 'polypeptide(L)'
;MSARSSYTINVSFDQMCEFGNLGLITATCKIINSGQHWLLPATRDFLAQNHFGNEDERRTKTCLSFSGFPVSMEKLENFLSNGPLVEFVEVSVDKTPILVATVNGRSLIEMLVDAISENHLVNKVSWEGIFSNDDIVIIDYGGGSKHMKILQETVPTSQEAMLKDLRTAAKLFIPLYKINNVLPVYFDEFNEELDGANNVCVGQEWFMESLRYHPALMPSSGRRCFETMLPNIYNKFYSKLHNTNQLATIMKQKPYPDWKIFVKSAQKDGNDVLHRVYIHNNNPRPEMADKYDDTACGLMRFKRNLLEHGGHSQGQQKVQGQCERRIADLELLTAKTFCKYLPKLVRALLEKGVMDKYFREASRSDKSDPWSIK
;
A
#
# COMPACT_ATOMS: atom_id res chain seq x y z
N MET A 1 -3.83 44.34 34.16
CA MET A 1 -3.40 42.92 34.09
C MET A 1 -2.10 42.89 33.32
N SER A 2 -0.96 42.68 33.99
CA SER A 2 0.33 42.53 33.30
C SER A 2 0.37 41.16 32.65
N ALA A 3 0.76 41.09 31.37
CA ALA A 3 1.03 39.82 30.71
C ALA A 3 2.16 39.11 31.47
N ARG A 4 1.86 37.96 32.07
CA ARG A 4 2.90 37.08 32.65
C ARG A 4 3.74 36.57 31.48
N SER A 5 4.96 37.06 31.33
CA SER A 5 5.94 36.52 30.39
C SER A 5 6.42 35.15 30.86
N SER A 6 5.89 34.07 30.30
CA SER A 6 6.47 32.73 30.41
C SER A 6 7.38 32.47 29.22
N TYR A 7 8.55 31.89 29.47
CA TYR A 7 9.44 31.44 28.40
C TYR A 7 9.06 30.01 28.01
N THR A 8 8.21 29.87 27.01
CA THR A 8 7.84 28.56 26.47
C THR A 8 8.77 28.23 25.30
N ILE A 9 9.56 27.18 25.45
CA ILE A 9 10.32 26.60 24.34
C ILE A 9 9.54 25.39 23.87
N ASN A 10 9.11 25.43 22.60
CA ASN A 10 8.48 24.30 21.96
C ASN A 10 9.52 23.54 21.15
N VAL A 11 9.76 22.29 21.51
CA VAL A 11 10.63 21.38 20.77
C VAL A 11 9.74 20.57 19.83
N SER A 12 9.94 20.76 18.53
CA SER A 12 9.26 19.97 17.50
C SER A 12 10.03 18.69 17.21
N PHE A 13 9.33 17.56 17.16
CA PHE A 13 9.93 16.28 16.79
C PHE A 13 10.52 16.32 15.37
N ASP A 14 9.85 16.99 14.42
CA ASP A 14 10.34 17.10 13.04
C ASP A 14 11.65 17.87 12.96
N GLN A 15 11.75 18.99 13.67
CA GLN A 15 12.99 19.77 13.75
C GLN A 15 14.10 18.95 14.42
N MET A 16 13.79 18.17 15.46
CA MET A 16 14.78 17.29 16.07
C MET A 16 15.34 16.25 15.09
N CYS A 17 14.50 15.74 14.18
CA CYS A 17 14.94 14.79 13.16
C CYS A 17 15.90 15.40 12.14
N GLU A 18 15.82 16.70 11.86
CA GLU A 18 16.73 17.40 10.93
C GLU A 18 18.17 17.43 11.45
N PHE A 19 18.39 17.36 12.77
CA PHE A 19 19.73 17.36 13.37
C PHE A 19 20.44 15.99 13.34
N GLY A 20 19.80 14.95 12.80
CA GLY A 20 20.43 13.65 12.48
C GLY A 20 20.92 12.80 13.66
N ASN A 21 20.74 13.23 14.92
CA ASN A 21 21.21 12.46 16.08
C ASN A 21 20.16 11.45 16.56
N LEU A 22 20.10 10.28 15.91
CA LEU A 22 19.16 9.21 16.22
C LEU A 22 19.17 8.80 17.71
N GLY A 23 20.37 8.73 18.30
CA GLY A 23 20.55 8.38 19.72
C GLY A 23 19.85 9.38 20.64
N LEU A 24 20.04 10.68 20.37
CA LEU A 24 19.41 11.76 21.11
C LEU A 24 17.88 11.79 20.90
N ILE A 25 17.41 11.61 19.65
CA ILE A 25 15.97 11.60 19.33
C ILE A 25 15.28 10.44 20.05
N THR A 26 15.85 9.24 19.97
CA THR A 26 15.31 8.04 20.60
C THR A 26 15.31 8.15 22.13
N ALA A 27 16.40 8.66 22.71
CA ALA A 27 16.49 8.93 24.15
C ALA A 27 15.42 9.95 24.57
N THR A 28 15.27 11.04 23.82
CA THR A 28 14.27 12.09 24.10
C THR A 28 12.85 11.54 24.05
N CYS A 29 12.50 10.71 23.06
CA CYS A 29 11.18 10.06 22.99
C CYS A 29 10.92 9.18 24.23
N LYS A 30 11.88 8.34 24.62
CA LYS A 30 11.77 7.50 25.83
C LYS A 30 11.59 8.34 27.09
N ILE A 31 12.31 9.43 27.20
CA ILE A 31 12.30 10.32 28.36
C ILE A 31 10.96 11.06 28.48
N ILE A 32 10.45 11.62 27.39
CA ILE A 32 9.12 12.26 27.33
C ILE A 32 8.05 11.26 27.78
N ASN A 33 8.07 10.05 27.23
CA ASN A 33 7.08 9.01 27.56
C ASN A 33 7.23 8.50 29.00
N SER A 34 8.42 8.58 29.60
CA SER A 34 8.67 8.23 31.00
C SER A 34 8.38 9.36 31.99
N GLY A 35 8.07 10.58 31.52
CA GLY A 35 7.87 11.76 32.37
C GLY A 35 9.14 12.29 33.06
N GLN A 36 10.33 11.95 32.57
CA GLN A 36 11.60 12.40 33.16
C GLN A 36 12.02 13.78 32.62
N HIS A 37 12.50 14.66 33.49
CA HIS A 37 12.67 16.10 33.22
C HIS A 37 14.12 16.60 33.13
N TRP A 38 15.10 15.84 32.64
CA TRP A 38 16.49 16.35 32.54
C TRP A 38 16.67 17.44 31.47
N LEU A 39 15.78 17.49 30.47
CA LEU A 39 15.80 18.52 29.42
C LEU A 39 15.47 19.92 29.95
N LEU A 40 14.67 20.01 31.02
CA LEU A 40 14.29 21.30 31.61
C LEU A 40 15.47 22.01 32.30
N PRO A 41 16.30 21.34 33.13
CA PRO A 41 17.60 21.85 33.57
C PRO A 41 18.50 22.31 32.40
N ALA A 42 18.71 21.47 31.38
CA ALA A 42 19.56 21.81 30.25
C ALA A 42 19.07 23.06 29.48
N THR A 43 17.74 23.19 29.34
CA THR A 43 17.11 24.36 28.72
C THR A 43 17.29 25.62 29.56
N ARG A 44 17.20 25.51 30.88
CA ARG A 44 17.46 26.63 31.79
C ARG A 44 18.92 27.08 31.72
N ASP A 45 19.86 26.15 31.64
CA ASP A 45 21.28 26.44 31.48
C ASP A 45 21.58 27.13 30.14
N PHE A 46 20.94 26.68 29.06
CA PHE A 46 21.04 27.34 27.75
C PHE A 46 20.53 28.79 27.79
N LEU A 47 19.36 29.03 28.40
CA LEU A 47 18.84 30.40 28.60
C LEU A 47 19.72 31.23 29.54
N ALA A 48 20.40 30.58 30.49
CA ALA A 48 21.37 31.21 31.38
C ALA A 48 22.56 31.78 30.61
N GLN A 49 23.14 30.95 29.74
CA GLN A 49 24.31 31.27 28.92
C GLN A 49 24.03 32.34 27.86
N ASN A 50 22.80 32.41 27.33
CA ASN A 50 22.42 33.37 26.29
C ASN A 50 21.81 34.68 26.85
N HIS A 51 22.00 34.97 28.15
CA HIS A 51 21.58 36.21 28.82
C HIS A 51 20.07 36.55 28.73
N PHE A 52 19.18 35.56 28.60
CA PHE A 52 17.73 35.80 28.61
C PHE A 52 17.20 35.97 30.05
N GLY A 53 16.88 37.19 30.46
CA GLY A 53 16.15 37.49 31.71
C GLY A 53 16.96 37.32 33.00
N ASN A 54 16.32 37.60 34.14
CA ASN A 54 16.94 37.47 35.47
C ASN A 54 16.92 36.00 35.95
N GLU A 55 17.85 35.60 36.82
CA GLU A 55 18.06 34.18 37.21
C GLU A 55 16.81 33.50 37.83
N ASP A 56 16.06 34.24 38.66
CA ASP A 56 14.83 33.75 39.30
C ASP A 56 13.66 33.58 38.31
N GLU A 57 13.57 34.44 37.28
CA GLU A 57 12.53 34.32 36.25
C GLU A 57 12.79 33.10 35.34
N ARG A 58 14.05 32.80 35.04
CA ARG A 58 14.46 31.60 34.29
C ARG A 58 14.13 30.30 35.04
N ARG A 59 14.33 30.26 36.36
CA ARG A 59 14.02 29.05 37.16
C ARG A 59 12.52 28.79 37.29
N THR A 60 11.71 29.82 37.41
CA THR A 60 10.27 29.68 37.75
C THR A 60 9.31 29.79 36.57
N LYS A 61 9.73 30.37 35.42
CA LYS A 61 8.84 30.67 34.29
C LYS A 61 9.20 29.97 32.96
N THR A 62 10.24 29.14 32.93
CA THR A 62 10.58 28.33 31.74
C THR A 62 9.69 27.10 31.67
N CYS A 63 8.96 26.97 30.56
CA CYS A 63 8.18 25.80 30.20
C CYS A 63 8.79 25.16 28.96
N LEU A 64 8.91 23.83 28.98
CA LEU A 64 9.30 23.05 27.82
C LEU A 64 8.07 22.31 27.32
N SER A 65 7.63 22.63 26.11
CA SER A 65 6.57 21.88 25.43
C SER A 65 7.16 21.03 24.32
N PHE A 66 6.53 19.89 24.07
CA PHE A 66 6.90 18.97 23.03
C PHE A 66 5.72 18.81 22.09
N SER A 67 5.95 18.99 20.79
CA SER A 67 4.90 18.86 19.77
C SER A 67 5.26 17.79 18.75
N GLY A 68 4.27 16.96 18.41
CA GLY A 68 4.42 15.93 17.38
C GLY A 68 5.31 14.76 17.79
N PHE A 69 5.48 14.47 19.08
CA PHE A 69 6.30 13.34 19.51
C PHE A 69 5.56 12.00 19.36
N PRO A 70 6.25 10.95 18.91
CA PRO A 70 5.66 9.62 18.77
C PRO A 70 5.58 8.86 20.09
N VAL A 71 4.69 7.86 20.11
CA VAL A 71 4.60 6.85 21.17
C VAL A 71 5.84 5.97 21.17
N SER A 72 6.36 5.60 20.00
CA SER A 72 7.63 4.88 19.90
C SER A 72 8.35 5.18 18.59
N MET A 73 9.67 5.01 18.62
CA MET A 73 10.55 5.09 17.48
C MET A 73 11.53 3.93 17.55
N GLU A 74 11.61 3.13 16.50
CA GLU A 74 12.48 1.97 16.42
C GLU A 74 13.22 1.92 15.07
N LYS A 75 14.40 1.28 15.07
CA LYS A 75 15.12 0.99 13.82
C LYS A 75 14.36 -0.05 13.00
N LEU A 76 14.58 -0.05 11.68
CA LEU A 76 14.00 -1.04 10.78
C LEU A 76 14.26 -2.49 11.24
N GLU A 77 15.47 -2.82 11.70
CA GLU A 77 15.82 -4.16 12.21
C GLU A 77 14.91 -4.63 13.35
N ASN A 78 14.58 -3.74 14.29
CA ASN A 78 13.68 -4.05 15.40
C ASN A 78 12.26 -4.28 14.89
N PHE A 79 11.79 -3.45 13.96
CA PHE A 79 10.48 -3.63 13.34
C PHE A 79 10.37 -4.98 12.61
N LEU A 80 11.41 -5.37 11.86
CA LEU A 80 11.48 -6.66 11.16
C LEU A 80 11.45 -7.86 12.12
N SER A 81 11.84 -7.65 13.38
CA SER A 81 11.81 -8.69 14.42
C SER A 81 10.41 -8.87 15.04
N ASN A 82 9.49 -7.93 14.84
CA ASN A 82 8.15 -7.92 15.47
C ASN A 82 7.13 -8.84 14.77
N GLY A 83 7.49 -9.47 13.64
CA GLY A 83 6.64 -10.46 12.98
C GLY A 83 7.04 -10.71 11.52
N PRO A 84 6.57 -11.81 10.91
CA PRO A 84 6.93 -12.13 9.54
C PRO A 84 6.34 -11.12 8.55
N LEU A 85 7.09 -10.79 7.50
CA LEU A 85 6.60 -9.96 6.37
C LEU A 85 5.75 -10.76 5.39
N VAL A 86 5.94 -12.08 5.34
CA VAL A 86 5.28 -12.98 4.40
C VAL A 86 4.90 -14.28 5.09
N GLU A 87 3.87 -14.93 4.56
CA GLU A 87 3.40 -16.23 5.06
C GLU A 87 2.90 -17.11 3.91
N PHE A 88 2.96 -18.43 4.08
CA PHE A 88 2.30 -19.36 3.16
C PHE A 88 0.86 -19.59 3.62
N VAL A 89 -0.09 -19.40 2.71
CA VAL A 89 -1.50 -19.72 2.93
C VAL A 89 -1.84 -20.95 2.09
N GLU A 90 -2.27 -22.02 2.74
CA GLU A 90 -2.81 -23.19 2.05
C GLU A 90 -4.25 -22.91 1.62
N VAL A 91 -4.46 -22.84 0.31
CA VAL A 91 -5.79 -22.63 -0.27
C VAL A 91 -6.54 -23.96 -0.26
N SER A 92 -7.71 -24.02 0.38
CA SER A 92 -8.50 -25.26 0.54
C SER A 92 -8.91 -25.91 -0.79
N VAL A 93 -8.94 -25.12 -1.86
CA VAL A 93 -9.36 -25.53 -3.20
C VAL A 93 -8.27 -26.26 -3.97
N ASP A 94 -7.00 -25.90 -3.79
CA ASP A 94 -5.85 -26.44 -4.55
C ASP A 94 -4.82 -27.17 -3.69
N LYS A 95 -4.85 -26.96 -2.36
CA LYS A 95 -3.80 -27.38 -1.42
C LYS A 95 -2.39 -26.91 -1.80
N THR A 96 -2.24 -26.10 -2.85
CA THR A 96 -1.00 -25.42 -3.20
C THR A 96 -0.78 -24.28 -2.22
N PRO A 97 0.34 -24.26 -1.48
CA PRO A 97 0.67 -23.13 -0.61
C PRO A 97 0.99 -21.91 -1.47
N ILE A 98 0.30 -20.79 -1.19
CA ILE A 98 0.52 -19.51 -1.88
C ILE A 98 1.22 -18.56 -0.91
N LEU A 99 2.37 -18.03 -1.32
CA LEU A 99 3.10 -17.02 -0.55
C LEU A 99 2.39 -15.67 -0.65
N VAL A 100 2.05 -15.06 0.47
CA VAL A 100 1.38 -13.75 0.56
C VAL A 100 2.13 -12.82 1.50
N ALA A 101 2.03 -11.51 1.28
CA ALA A 101 2.51 -10.53 2.24
C ALA A 101 1.54 -10.45 3.43
N THR A 102 2.07 -10.46 4.65
CA THR A 102 1.29 -10.29 5.88
C THR A 102 0.81 -8.84 6.02
N VAL A 103 0.03 -8.54 7.06
CA VAL A 103 -0.33 -7.14 7.39
C VAL A 103 0.93 -6.29 7.62
N ASN A 104 1.89 -6.82 8.38
CA ASN A 104 3.17 -6.15 8.64
C ASN A 104 3.97 -5.94 7.34
N GLY A 105 4.00 -6.96 6.47
CA GLY A 105 4.66 -6.85 5.16
C GLY A 105 4.03 -5.79 4.26
N ARG A 106 2.70 -5.74 4.16
CA ARG A 106 2.03 -4.71 3.35
C ARG A 106 2.26 -3.30 3.92
N SER A 107 2.12 -3.16 5.25
CA SER A 107 2.35 -1.89 5.95
C SER A 107 3.77 -1.35 5.75
N LEU A 108 4.79 -2.23 5.73
CA LEU A 108 6.18 -1.80 5.55
C LEU A 108 6.43 -1.19 4.16
N ILE A 109 5.93 -1.80 3.09
CA ILE A 109 6.05 -1.23 1.73
C ILE A 109 5.17 0.01 1.57
N GLU A 110 3.97 0.02 2.14
CA GLU A 110 3.09 1.19 2.14
C GLU A 110 3.78 2.41 2.77
N MET A 111 4.34 2.25 3.97
CA MET A 111 5.10 3.31 4.63
C MET A 111 6.30 3.79 3.80
N LEU A 112 6.96 2.89 3.07
CA LEU A 112 8.08 3.23 2.18
C LEU A 112 7.63 4.06 0.98
N VAL A 113 6.56 3.65 0.30
CA VAL A 113 5.97 4.38 -0.82
C VAL A 113 5.51 5.77 -0.36
N ASP A 114 4.91 5.85 0.84
CA ASP A 114 4.50 7.11 1.44
C ASP A 114 5.67 8.00 1.80
N ALA A 115 6.72 7.47 2.42
CA ALA A 115 7.93 8.24 2.74
C ALA A 115 8.56 8.84 1.49
N ILE A 116 8.70 8.05 0.41
CA ILE A 116 9.22 8.55 -0.87
C ILE A 116 8.26 9.60 -1.46
N SER A 117 6.97 9.32 -1.48
CA SER A 117 5.98 10.26 -2.02
C SER A 117 5.97 11.58 -1.25
N GLU A 118 6.01 11.55 0.07
CA GLU A 118 6.01 12.74 0.92
C GLU A 118 7.27 13.58 0.68
N ASN A 119 8.45 12.93 0.68
CA ASN A 119 9.72 13.62 0.52
C ASN A 119 9.81 14.34 -0.84
N HIS A 120 9.38 13.67 -1.91
CA HIS A 120 9.45 14.21 -3.27
C HIS A 120 8.31 15.17 -3.60
N LEU A 121 7.06 14.82 -3.27
CA LEU A 121 5.90 15.58 -3.72
C LEU A 121 5.55 16.73 -2.77
N VAL A 122 5.76 16.57 -1.47
CA VAL A 122 5.44 17.58 -0.45
C VAL A 122 6.68 18.38 -0.08
N ASN A 123 7.73 17.71 0.38
CA ASN A 123 8.92 18.39 0.92
C ASN A 123 9.89 18.88 -0.17
N LYS A 124 9.70 18.44 -1.42
CA LYS A 124 10.52 18.79 -2.59
C LYS A 124 12.01 18.46 -2.41
N VAL A 125 12.29 17.35 -1.73
CA VAL A 125 13.64 16.87 -1.46
C VAL A 125 13.79 15.38 -1.78
N SER A 126 15.02 14.90 -1.85
CA SER A 126 15.40 13.54 -2.23
C SER A 126 16.66 13.11 -1.50
N TRP A 127 16.85 11.79 -1.35
CA TRP A 127 18.10 11.22 -0.85
C TRP A 127 19.06 10.84 -1.99
N GLU A 128 18.68 11.05 -3.26
CA GLU A 128 19.43 10.65 -4.46
C GLU A 128 19.87 9.18 -4.51
N GLY A 129 19.13 8.30 -3.83
CA GLY A 129 19.45 6.89 -3.67
C GLY A 129 20.59 6.61 -2.69
N ILE A 130 20.97 7.60 -1.88
CA ILE A 130 22.05 7.51 -0.91
C ILE A 130 21.46 7.18 0.47
N PHE A 131 20.84 6.01 0.63
CA PHE A 131 20.39 5.55 1.94
C PHE A 131 20.44 4.03 2.03
N SER A 132 20.47 3.53 3.26
CA SER A 132 20.60 2.13 3.64
C SER A 132 19.61 1.75 4.74
N ASN A 133 19.58 0.48 5.14
CA ASN A 133 18.70 0.01 6.21
C ASN A 133 18.95 0.70 7.56
N ASP A 134 20.20 1.14 7.81
CA ASP A 134 20.59 1.78 9.07
C ASP A 134 20.03 3.21 9.20
N ASP A 135 19.69 3.83 8.07
CA ASP A 135 19.13 5.18 8.00
C ASP A 135 17.61 5.19 8.23
N ILE A 136 16.98 4.01 8.26
CA ILE A 136 15.52 3.85 8.25
C ILE A 136 15.00 3.61 9.67
N VAL A 137 14.00 4.40 10.03
CA VAL A 137 13.29 4.31 11.30
C VAL A 137 11.79 4.24 11.11
N ILE A 138 11.14 3.45 11.96
CA ILE A 138 9.69 3.33 12.04
C ILE A 138 9.21 4.10 13.27
N ILE A 139 8.27 5.00 13.04
CA ILE A 139 7.72 5.93 14.03
C ILE A 139 6.25 5.60 14.23
N ASP A 140 5.85 5.31 15.46
CA ASP A 140 4.46 5.01 15.85
C ASP A 140 3.90 6.18 16.66
N TYR A 141 2.85 6.84 16.15
CA TYR A 141 2.17 7.95 16.84
C TYR A 141 0.99 7.47 17.72
N GLY A 142 0.77 6.17 17.82
CA GLY A 142 -0.38 5.56 18.48
C GLY A 142 -1.60 5.46 17.56
N GLY A 143 -2.61 4.72 18.02
CA GLY A 143 -3.86 4.52 17.27
C GLY A 143 -3.71 3.73 15.95
N GLY A 144 -2.59 3.02 15.78
CA GLY A 144 -2.29 2.24 14.58
C GLY A 144 -1.57 3.01 13.47
N SER A 145 -1.24 4.29 13.67
CA SER A 145 -0.54 5.10 12.66
C SER A 145 0.97 4.95 12.79
N LYS A 146 1.58 4.24 11.82
CA LYS A 146 3.03 4.08 11.71
C LYS A 146 3.54 4.79 10.46
N HIS A 147 4.71 5.39 10.57
CA HIS A 147 5.37 6.12 9.48
C HIS A 147 6.82 5.67 9.38
N MET A 148 7.35 5.68 8.16
CA MET A 148 8.76 5.49 7.91
C MET A 148 9.43 6.85 7.72
N LYS A 149 10.60 7.03 8.33
CA LYS A 149 11.48 8.18 8.06
C LYS A 149 12.86 7.68 7.71
N ILE A 150 13.51 8.34 6.74
CA ILE A 150 14.88 8.07 6.33
C ILE A 150 15.72 9.24 6.79
N LEU A 151 16.67 8.99 7.69
CA LEU A 151 17.44 9.99 8.41
C LEU A 151 18.75 10.38 7.71
N GLN A 152 18.76 10.28 6.39
CA GLN A 152 19.87 10.76 5.59
C GLN A 152 19.64 12.23 5.20
N GLU A 153 20.74 12.99 5.06
CA GLU A 153 20.72 14.30 4.41
C GLU A 153 20.03 14.25 3.05
N THR A 154 19.26 15.30 2.77
CA THR A 154 18.48 15.41 1.54
C THR A 154 18.96 16.57 0.68
N VAL A 155 18.79 16.42 -0.63
CA VAL A 155 19.03 17.44 -1.65
C VAL A 155 17.73 17.81 -2.38
N PRO A 156 17.69 18.92 -3.15
CA PRO A 156 16.51 19.25 -3.94
C PRO A 156 16.08 18.12 -4.87
N THR A 157 14.77 17.87 -4.94
CA THR A 157 14.23 16.77 -5.75
C THR A 157 14.34 17.01 -7.27
N SER A 158 14.48 15.92 -8.03
CA SER A 158 14.29 15.85 -9.47
C SER A 158 13.66 14.50 -9.85
N GLN A 159 13.17 14.36 -11.09
CA GLN A 159 12.64 13.08 -11.60
C GLN A 159 13.70 11.97 -11.57
N GLU A 160 14.96 12.30 -11.88
CA GLU A 160 16.06 11.34 -11.82
C GLU A 160 16.36 10.93 -10.37
N ALA A 161 16.31 11.89 -9.45
CA ALA A 161 16.53 11.63 -8.02
C ALA A 161 15.43 10.72 -7.45
N MET A 162 14.16 10.96 -7.81
CA MET A 162 13.04 10.07 -7.45
C MET A 162 13.24 8.65 -7.96
N LEU A 163 13.70 8.51 -9.21
CA LEU A 163 13.99 7.21 -9.78
C LEU A 163 15.13 6.49 -9.04
N LYS A 164 16.18 7.21 -8.61
CA LYS A 164 17.26 6.66 -7.79
C LYS A 164 16.75 6.21 -6.42
N ASP A 165 15.90 7.00 -5.78
CA ASP A 165 15.30 6.67 -4.48
C ASP A 165 14.42 5.42 -4.59
N LEU A 166 13.53 5.34 -5.58
CA LEU A 166 12.67 4.17 -5.83
C LEU A 166 13.47 2.90 -6.11
N ARG A 167 14.53 2.99 -6.91
CA ARG A 167 15.40 1.83 -7.20
C ARG A 167 16.19 1.37 -5.99
N THR A 168 16.64 2.31 -5.15
CA THR A 168 17.34 1.99 -3.91
C THR A 168 16.38 1.32 -2.92
N ALA A 169 15.19 1.88 -2.78
CA ALA A 169 14.09 1.28 -2.01
C ALA A 169 13.76 -0.15 -2.48
N ALA A 170 13.61 -0.38 -3.78
CA ALA A 170 13.37 -1.72 -4.33
C ALA A 170 14.50 -2.70 -3.95
N LYS A 171 15.76 -2.30 -4.11
CA LYS A 171 16.94 -3.12 -3.78
C LYS A 171 17.02 -3.47 -2.29
N LEU A 172 16.63 -2.57 -1.40
CA LEU A 172 16.67 -2.80 0.04
C LEU A 172 15.52 -3.69 0.50
N PHE A 173 14.29 -3.44 0.01
CA PHE A 173 13.09 -4.04 0.59
C PHE A 173 12.63 -5.31 -0.12
N ILE A 174 12.68 -5.41 -1.44
CA ILE A 174 12.16 -6.58 -2.18
C ILE A 174 12.82 -7.90 -1.73
N PRO A 175 14.14 -7.97 -1.46
CA PRO A 175 14.77 -9.19 -0.95
C PRO A 175 14.19 -9.69 0.38
N LEU A 176 13.66 -8.80 1.24
CA LEU A 176 13.10 -9.16 2.55
C LEU A 176 11.81 -10.00 2.44
N TYR A 177 11.14 -9.96 1.29
CA TYR A 177 9.88 -10.70 1.04
C TYR A 177 10.10 -12.07 0.39
N LYS A 178 11.34 -12.38 -0.02
CA LYS A 178 11.62 -13.55 -0.84
C LYS A 178 11.81 -14.79 0.03
N ILE A 179 11.03 -15.84 -0.21
CA ILE A 179 11.25 -17.17 0.39
C ILE A 179 11.49 -18.17 -0.72
N ASN A 180 12.59 -18.93 -0.66
CA ASN A 180 12.95 -19.95 -1.67
C ASN A 180 12.90 -19.42 -3.12
N ASN A 181 13.38 -18.20 -3.32
CA ASN A 181 13.31 -17.47 -4.60
C ASN A 181 11.91 -17.11 -5.12
N VAL A 182 10.86 -17.28 -4.31
CA VAL A 182 9.49 -16.91 -4.65
C VAL A 182 9.13 -15.61 -3.93
N LEU A 183 8.51 -14.68 -4.67
CA LEU A 183 7.92 -13.46 -4.13
C LEU A 183 6.42 -13.66 -3.84
N PRO A 184 5.84 -12.89 -2.90
CA PRO A 184 4.41 -12.93 -2.64
C PRO A 184 3.57 -12.59 -3.87
N VAL A 185 2.29 -12.95 -3.86
CA VAL A 185 1.35 -12.59 -4.94
C VAL A 185 1.43 -11.08 -5.25
N TYR A 186 1.55 -10.75 -6.54
CA TYR A 186 1.73 -9.41 -7.11
C TYR A 186 3.09 -8.71 -6.85
N PHE A 187 4.00 -9.26 -6.04
CA PHE A 187 5.28 -8.60 -5.78
C PHE A 187 6.23 -8.65 -6.99
N ASP A 188 6.11 -9.66 -7.87
CA ASP A 188 6.84 -9.68 -9.14
C ASP A 188 6.43 -8.48 -10.01
N GLU A 189 5.13 -8.25 -10.18
CA GLU A 189 4.61 -7.11 -10.95
C GLU A 189 4.95 -5.76 -10.30
N PHE A 190 4.94 -5.68 -8.97
CA PHE A 190 5.35 -4.47 -8.25
C PHE A 190 6.83 -4.14 -8.50
N ASN A 191 7.70 -5.16 -8.43
CA ASN A 191 9.12 -5.00 -8.71
C ASN A 191 9.37 -4.63 -10.18
N GLU A 192 8.65 -5.26 -11.13
CA GLU A 192 8.70 -4.88 -12.54
C GLU A 192 8.30 -3.41 -12.78
N GLU A 193 7.31 -2.89 -12.03
CA GLU A 193 6.88 -1.51 -12.13
C GLU A 193 7.93 -0.52 -11.60
N LEU A 194 8.61 -0.86 -10.50
CA LEU A 194 9.73 -0.07 -9.95
C LEU A 194 10.97 -0.10 -10.86
N ASP A 195 11.36 -1.28 -11.35
CA ASP A 195 12.51 -1.46 -12.22
C ASP A 195 12.30 -0.83 -13.61
N GLY A 196 11.08 -0.98 -14.14
CA GLY A 196 10.66 -0.43 -15.43
C GLY A 196 10.35 1.07 -15.42
N ALA A 197 10.39 1.73 -14.25
CA ALA A 197 10.17 3.16 -14.14
C ALA A 197 11.27 3.97 -14.85
N ASN A 198 10.88 5.11 -15.41
CA ASN A 198 11.76 6.06 -16.07
C ASN A 198 11.38 7.50 -15.68
N ASN A 199 12.24 8.46 -16.00
CA ASN A 199 12.06 9.87 -15.63
C ASN A 199 10.72 10.45 -16.09
N VAL A 200 10.20 10.01 -17.25
CA VAL A 200 8.91 10.48 -17.77
C VAL A 200 7.77 9.97 -16.90
N CYS A 201 7.76 8.68 -16.56
CA CYS A 201 6.71 8.07 -15.75
C CYS A 201 6.68 8.61 -14.33
N VAL A 202 7.84 8.68 -13.64
CA VAL A 202 7.91 9.16 -12.25
C VAL A 202 7.54 10.63 -12.12
N GLY A 203 7.66 11.41 -13.21
CA GLY A 203 7.21 12.80 -13.27
C GLY A 203 5.69 12.98 -13.41
N GLN A 204 4.91 11.91 -13.57
CA GLN A 204 3.46 11.97 -13.67
C GLN A 204 2.79 11.75 -12.31
N GLU A 205 1.73 12.51 -12.02
CA GLU A 205 0.97 12.40 -10.75
C GLU A 205 0.43 10.98 -10.52
N TRP A 206 -0.02 10.30 -11.58
CA TRP A 206 -0.60 8.96 -11.50
C TRP A 206 0.40 7.87 -11.05
N PHE A 207 1.71 8.08 -11.20
CA PHE A 207 2.70 7.02 -10.97
C PHE A 207 2.86 6.68 -9.49
N MET A 208 3.01 7.69 -8.61
CA MET A 208 3.07 7.42 -7.17
C MET A 208 1.74 6.87 -6.66
N GLU A 209 0.61 7.30 -7.23
CA GLU A 209 -0.69 6.71 -6.93
C GLU A 209 -0.79 5.25 -7.39
N SER A 210 -0.20 4.86 -8.53
CA SER A 210 -0.23 3.46 -9.00
C SER A 210 0.55 2.54 -8.07
N LEU A 211 1.66 3.01 -7.49
CA LEU A 211 2.39 2.27 -6.47
C LEU A 211 1.57 2.13 -5.18
N ARG A 212 0.92 3.19 -4.70
CA ARG A 212 0.05 3.17 -3.52
C ARG A 212 -1.14 2.22 -3.67
N TYR A 213 -1.79 2.26 -4.82
CA TYR A 213 -2.93 1.39 -5.13
C TYR A 213 -2.50 0.06 -5.78
N HIS A 214 -1.24 -0.33 -5.65
CA HIS A 214 -0.79 -1.57 -6.26
C HIS A 214 -1.44 -2.78 -5.57
N PRO A 215 -1.95 -3.79 -6.31
CA PRO A 215 -2.60 -4.97 -5.73
C PRO A 215 -1.76 -5.78 -4.74
N ALA A 216 -0.44 -5.64 -4.79
CA ALA A 216 0.51 -6.20 -3.81
C ALA A 216 0.30 -5.63 -2.39
N LEU A 217 -0.14 -4.37 -2.28
CA LEU A 217 -0.38 -3.67 -1.01
C LEU A 217 -1.82 -3.80 -0.53
N MET A 218 -2.73 -4.20 -1.42
CA MET A 218 -4.14 -4.38 -1.08
C MET A 218 -4.37 -5.66 -0.25
N PRO A 219 -5.24 -5.61 0.78
CA PRO A 219 -5.75 -6.83 1.39
C PRO A 219 -6.64 -7.61 0.40
N SER A 220 -6.83 -8.91 0.65
CA SER A 220 -7.68 -9.79 -0.16
C SER A 220 -9.10 -9.22 -0.35
N SER A 221 -9.68 -8.68 0.71
CA SER A 221 -11.00 -8.00 0.68
C SER A 221 -11.00 -6.79 -0.24
N GLY A 222 -9.93 -5.99 -0.24
CA GLY A 222 -9.78 -4.80 -1.09
C GLY A 222 -9.71 -5.17 -2.57
N ARG A 223 -8.87 -6.15 -2.93
CA ARG A 223 -8.79 -6.66 -4.31
C ARG A 223 -10.13 -7.19 -4.81
N ARG A 224 -10.78 -8.03 -3.98
CA ARG A 224 -12.13 -8.54 -4.28
C ARG A 224 -13.13 -7.41 -4.51
N CYS A 225 -13.17 -6.43 -3.61
CA CYS A 225 -14.09 -5.30 -3.73
C CYS A 225 -13.87 -4.57 -5.06
N PHE A 226 -12.61 -4.25 -5.38
CA PHE A 226 -12.26 -3.56 -6.61
C PHE A 226 -12.66 -4.34 -7.88
N GLU A 227 -12.33 -5.62 -7.94
CA GLU A 227 -12.62 -6.47 -9.11
C GLU A 227 -14.11 -6.73 -9.31
N THR A 228 -14.89 -6.79 -8.23
CA THR A 228 -16.35 -6.94 -8.30
C THR A 228 -17.07 -5.64 -8.63
N MET A 229 -16.51 -4.49 -8.22
CA MET A 229 -17.05 -3.16 -8.47
C MET A 229 -16.84 -2.70 -9.91
N LEU A 230 -15.69 -3.02 -10.51
CA LEU A 230 -15.29 -2.60 -11.86
C LEU A 230 -16.33 -2.88 -12.96
N PRO A 231 -16.88 -4.11 -13.11
CA PRO A 231 -17.93 -4.39 -14.09
C PRO A 231 -19.20 -3.56 -13.86
N ASN A 232 -19.55 -3.28 -12.61
CA ASN A 232 -20.73 -2.49 -12.27
C ASN A 232 -20.55 -1.03 -12.67
N ILE A 233 -19.38 -0.45 -12.39
CA ILE A 233 -18.98 0.88 -12.87
C ILE A 233 -19.04 0.91 -14.39
N TYR A 234 -18.37 -0.03 -15.04
CA TYR A 234 -18.36 -0.14 -16.50
C TYR A 234 -19.79 -0.14 -17.07
N ASN A 235 -20.67 -1.03 -16.61
CA ASN A 235 -22.05 -1.12 -17.09
C ASN A 235 -22.87 0.16 -16.84
N LYS A 236 -22.69 0.80 -15.68
CA LYS A 236 -23.39 2.05 -15.31
C LYS A 236 -23.04 3.20 -16.25
N PHE A 237 -21.78 3.28 -16.68
CA PHE A 237 -21.29 4.39 -17.52
C PHE A 237 -21.24 4.05 -19.01
N TYR A 238 -21.21 2.76 -19.38
CA TYR A 238 -21.21 2.29 -20.77
C TYR A 238 -22.50 2.64 -21.49
N SER A 239 -23.65 2.53 -20.82
CA SER A 239 -24.96 2.86 -21.40
C SER A 239 -25.20 4.37 -21.56
N LYS A 240 -24.44 5.21 -20.85
CA LYS A 240 -24.66 6.67 -20.80
C LYS A 240 -23.77 7.48 -21.75
N LEU A 241 -22.65 6.93 -22.20
CA LEU A 241 -21.61 7.68 -22.89
C LEU A 241 -21.07 6.83 -24.06
N HIS A 242 -21.63 7.03 -25.26
CA HIS A 242 -21.24 6.34 -26.49
C HIS A 242 -19.70 6.36 -26.73
N ASN A 243 -19.13 5.19 -27.07
CA ASN A 243 -17.86 4.84 -27.73
C ASN A 243 -16.54 5.67 -27.61
N THR A 244 -16.48 6.83 -26.97
CA THR A 244 -15.24 7.63 -26.76
C THR A 244 -14.77 7.65 -25.30
N ASN A 245 -15.39 6.84 -24.43
CA ASN A 245 -15.00 6.76 -23.02
C ASN A 245 -13.68 5.98 -22.83
N GLN A 246 -12.69 6.59 -22.19
CA GLN A 246 -11.41 5.97 -21.83
C GLN A 246 -11.62 4.68 -21.00
N LEU A 247 -12.62 4.64 -20.11
CA LEU A 247 -12.97 3.42 -19.38
C LEU A 247 -13.37 2.28 -20.33
N ALA A 248 -14.11 2.58 -21.39
CA ALA A 248 -14.52 1.57 -22.36
C ALA A 248 -13.35 1.08 -23.20
N THR A 249 -12.38 1.95 -23.49
CA THR A 249 -11.14 1.55 -24.17
C THR A 249 -10.35 0.57 -23.31
N ILE A 250 -10.17 0.85 -22.02
CA ILE A 250 -9.44 -0.03 -21.09
C ILE A 250 -10.17 -1.36 -20.92
N MET A 251 -11.47 -1.34 -20.62
CA MET A 251 -12.23 -2.55 -20.30
C MET A 251 -12.45 -3.49 -21.49
N LYS A 252 -12.41 -2.97 -22.73
CA LYS A 252 -12.50 -3.76 -23.98
C LYS A 252 -11.16 -4.29 -24.48
N GLN A 253 -10.03 -3.88 -23.88
CA GLN A 253 -8.73 -4.41 -24.27
C GLN A 253 -8.63 -5.90 -23.95
N LYS A 254 -8.06 -6.65 -24.90
CA LYS A 254 -7.70 -8.05 -24.69
C LYS A 254 -6.52 -8.12 -23.73
N PRO A 255 -6.67 -8.76 -22.55
CA PRO A 255 -5.56 -8.89 -21.61
C PRO A 255 -4.43 -9.73 -22.23
N TYR A 256 -3.17 -9.39 -21.92
CA TYR A 256 -1.99 -10.15 -22.32
C TYR A 256 -1.19 -10.63 -21.10
N PRO A 257 -0.87 -11.93 -21.00
CA PRO A 257 -1.24 -13.04 -21.90
C PRO A 257 -2.76 -13.31 -21.97
N ASP A 258 -3.26 -14.16 -22.87
CA ASP A 258 -4.69 -14.49 -22.93
C ASP A 258 -5.14 -15.27 -21.68
N TRP A 259 -6.06 -14.70 -20.90
CA TRP A 259 -6.47 -15.25 -19.61
C TRP A 259 -7.16 -16.60 -19.73
N LYS A 260 -7.81 -16.89 -20.87
CA LYS A 260 -8.51 -18.16 -21.10
C LYS A 260 -7.54 -19.34 -21.23
N ILE A 261 -6.28 -19.08 -21.57
CA ILE A 261 -5.24 -20.13 -21.62
C ILE A 261 -5.04 -20.73 -20.22
N PHE A 262 -4.99 -19.91 -19.18
CA PHE A 262 -4.81 -20.37 -17.80
C PHE A 262 -6.02 -21.16 -17.28
N VAL A 263 -7.23 -20.77 -17.70
CA VAL A 263 -8.45 -21.51 -17.36
C VAL A 263 -8.44 -22.89 -18.01
N LYS A 264 -8.03 -23.00 -19.27
CA LYS A 264 -7.91 -24.26 -19.99
C LYS A 264 -6.78 -25.14 -19.47
N SER A 265 -5.67 -24.56 -19.01
CA SER A 265 -4.56 -25.33 -18.42
C SER A 265 -4.93 -25.91 -17.05
N ALA A 266 -5.66 -25.16 -16.21
CA ALA A 266 -6.08 -25.61 -14.87
C ALA A 266 -6.88 -26.93 -14.90
N GLN A 267 -7.59 -27.22 -15.99
CA GLN A 267 -8.27 -28.50 -16.20
C GLN A 267 -7.29 -29.69 -16.26
N LYS A 268 -6.14 -29.52 -16.93
CA LYS A 268 -5.14 -30.59 -17.13
C LYS A 268 -4.42 -30.96 -15.83
N ASP A 269 -4.38 -30.03 -14.88
CA ASP A 269 -3.65 -30.17 -13.62
C ASP A 269 -4.52 -30.79 -12.50
N GLY A 270 -5.73 -31.27 -12.83
CA GLY A 270 -6.59 -32.01 -11.90
C GLY A 270 -7.31 -31.16 -10.85
N ASN A 271 -7.11 -29.84 -10.86
CA ASN A 271 -7.73 -28.93 -9.90
C ASN A 271 -8.64 -27.89 -10.56
N ASP A 272 -9.83 -28.34 -10.93
CA ASP A 272 -10.61 -27.62 -11.93
C ASP A 272 -11.79 -26.82 -11.36
N VAL A 273 -11.60 -25.96 -10.36
CA VAL A 273 -12.68 -25.01 -9.97
C VAL A 273 -12.80 -23.87 -10.99
N LEU A 274 -11.67 -23.42 -11.55
CA LEU A 274 -11.64 -22.36 -12.56
C LEU A 274 -12.40 -22.75 -13.82
N HIS A 275 -12.11 -23.91 -14.42
CA HIS A 275 -12.77 -24.33 -15.65
C HIS A 275 -14.16 -24.94 -15.42
N ARG A 276 -14.46 -25.54 -14.25
CA ARG A 276 -15.86 -25.86 -13.86
C ARG A 276 -16.76 -24.62 -13.83
N VAL A 277 -16.32 -23.51 -13.24
CA VAL A 277 -17.13 -22.27 -13.24
C VAL A 277 -17.24 -21.68 -14.64
N TYR A 278 -16.16 -21.72 -15.41
CA TYR A 278 -16.16 -21.26 -16.80
C TYR A 278 -17.21 -22.03 -17.62
N ILE A 279 -17.26 -23.37 -17.55
CA ILE A 279 -18.25 -24.20 -18.25
C ILE A 279 -19.66 -24.05 -17.67
N HIS A 280 -19.83 -24.05 -16.34
CA HIS A 280 -21.15 -23.99 -15.71
C HIS A 280 -21.97 -22.79 -16.19
N ASN A 281 -21.31 -21.63 -16.32
CA ASN A 281 -21.93 -20.45 -16.88
C ASN A 281 -21.94 -20.43 -18.41
N ASN A 282 -21.07 -21.18 -19.10
CA ASN A 282 -21.03 -21.34 -20.56
C ASN A 282 -21.88 -22.51 -21.11
N ASN A 283 -22.81 -23.08 -20.33
CA ASN A 283 -23.68 -24.15 -20.82
C ASN A 283 -24.30 -23.79 -22.19
N PRO A 284 -24.15 -24.67 -23.21
CA PRO A 284 -24.33 -24.30 -24.60
C PRO A 284 -25.81 -24.13 -24.89
N ARG A 285 -26.26 -22.88 -24.95
CA ARG A 285 -27.33 -22.57 -25.90
C ARG A 285 -26.65 -22.50 -27.27
N PRO A 286 -27.15 -23.22 -28.30
CA PRO A 286 -26.53 -23.27 -29.63
C PRO A 286 -26.22 -21.89 -30.24
N GLU A 287 -26.88 -20.85 -29.74
CA GLU A 287 -26.85 -19.49 -30.26
C GLU A 287 -25.92 -18.53 -29.48
N MET A 288 -25.33 -18.95 -28.35
CA MET A 288 -24.43 -18.10 -27.56
C MET A 288 -23.01 -18.69 -27.52
N ALA A 289 -22.17 -18.18 -28.43
CA ALA A 289 -20.72 -18.25 -28.30
C ALA A 289 -20.31 -17.65 -26.93
N ASP A 290 -19.35 -18.30 -26.25
CA ASP A 290 -18.69 -17.91 -25.00
C ASP A 290 -19.24 -16.67 -24.25
N LYS A 291 -19.87 -16.86 -23.08
CA LYS A 291 -20.43 -15.76 -22.28
C LYS A 291 -19.38 -14.82 -21.71
N TYR A 292 -18.11 -15.25 -21.66
CA TYR A 292 -17.00 -14.41 -21.26
C TYR A 292 -16.27 -13.97 -22.52
N ASP A 293 -16.30 -12.68 -22.82
CA ASP A 293 -15.52 -12.09 -23.89
C ASP A 293 -14.02 -12.14 -23.57
N ASP A 294 -13.16 -12.05 -24.60
CA ASP A 294 -11.69 -12.07 -24.47
C ASP A 294 -11.11 -10.78 -23.83
N THR A 295 -11.95 -9.96 -23.19
CA THR A 295 -11.58 -8.63 -22.71
C THR A 295 -11.27 -8.62 -21.20
N ALA A 296 -10.73 -7.50 -20.71
CA ALA A 296 -10.60 -7.26 -19.27
C ALA A 296 -11.96 -7.33 -18.56
N CYS A 297 -13.04 -6.84 -19.17
CA CYS A 297 -14.39 -6.97 -18.63
C CYS A 297 -14.84 -8.43 -18.52
N GLY A 298 -14.54 -9.25 -19.53
CA GLY A 298 -14.81 -10.68 -19.52
C GLY A 298 -14.09 -11.42 -18.39
N LEU A 299 -12.81 -11.11 -18.18
CA LEU A 299 -12.02 -11.64 -17.07
C LEU A 299 -12.61 -11.23 -15.70
N MET A 300 -12.95 -9.95 -15.50
CA MET A 300 -13.53 -9.50 -14.23
C MET A 300 -14.89 -10.13 -13.95
N ARG A 301 -15.73 -10.30 -14.98
CA ARG A 301 -16.99 -11.05 -14.87
C ARG A 301 -16.75 -12.52 -14.51
N PHE A 302 -15.74 -13.15 -15.11
CA PHE A 302 -15.35 -14.51 -14.77
C PHE A 302 -14.91 -14.62 -13.31
N LYS A 303 -14.01 -13.74 -12.85
CA LYS A 303 -13.54 -13.70 -11.46
C LYS A 303 -14.69 -13.49 -10.48
N ARG A 304 -15.59 -12.54 -10.74
CA ARG A 304 -16.80 -12.34 -9.91
C ARG A 304 -17.64 -13.62 -9.81
N ASN A 305 -17.92 -14.26 -10.95
CA ASN A 305 -18.71 -15.48 -10.98
C ASN A 305 -18.01 -16.65 -10.28
N LEU A 306 -16.67 -16.70 -10.28
CA LEU A 306 -15.91 -17.68 -9.51
C LEU A 306 -16.10 -17.47 -8.01
N LEU A 307 -16.06 -16.22 -7.54
CA LEU A 307 -16.29 -15.90 -6.12
C LEU A 307 -17.73 -16.23 -5.69
N GLU A 308 -18.72 -16.06 -6.58
CA GLU A 308 -20.13 -16.35 -6.31
C GLU A 308 -20.48 -17.84 -6.40
N HIS A 309 -19.92 -18.55 -7.38
CA HIS A 309 -20.36 -19.90 -7.77
C HIS A 309 -19.30 -21.00 -7.59
N GLY A 310 -18.01 -20.65 -7.48
CA GLY A 310 -16.93 -21.62 -7.21
C GLY A 310 -17.21 -22.41 -5.92
N GLY A 311 -17.85 -21.73 -4.97
CA GLY A 311 -18.48 -22.28 -3.76
C GLY A 311 -19.38 -23.51 -4.00
N HIS A 312 -20.27 -23.43 -4.98
CA HIS A 312 -21.31 -24.42 -5.18
C HIS A 312 -20.77 -25.68 -5.88
N SER A 313 -19.68 -25.53 -6.66
CA SER A 313 -19.07 -26.60 -7.45
C SER A 313 -18.31 -27.68 -6.66
N GLN A 314 -18.18 -27.53 -5.33
CA GLN A 314 -17.51 -28.51 -4.45
C GLN A 314 -18.45 -29.16 -3.42
N GLY A 315 -19.79 -29.03 -3.56
CA GLY A 315 -20.76 -29.84 -2.80
C GLY A 315 -20.91 -29.54 -1.30
N GLN A 316 -20.48 -28.37 -0.81
CA GLN A 316 -20.52 -28.01 0.62
C GLN A 316 -21.60 -26.98 0.95
N GLN A 317 -22.38 -27.24 2.01
CA GLN A 317 -23.47 -26.38 2.50
C GLN A 317 -22.97 -25.04 3.08
N LYS A 318 -23.80 -24.01 2.97
CA LYS A 318 -23.52 -22.62 3.40
C LYS A 318 -23.48 -22.51 4.93
N VAL A 319 -22.31 -22.68 5.54
CA VAL A 319 -22.04 -22.16 6.90
C VAL A 319 -21.36 -20.80 6.77
N GLN A 320 -21.90 -19.76 7.41
CA GLN A 320 -21.56 -18.36 7.17
C GLN A 320 -20.05 -18.05 7.30
N GLY A 321 -19.35 -18.61 8.30
CA GLY A 321 -17.90 -18.46 8.47
C GLY A 321 -17.01 -19.32 7.54
N GLN A 322 -17.51 -20.46 7.05
CA GLN A 322 -16.82 -21.25 6.01
C GLN A 322 -16.91 -20.56 4.64
N CYS A 323 -17.97 -19.77 4.43
CA CYS A 323 -18.17 -19.01 3.20
C CYS A 323 -17.09 -17.92 3.03
N GLU A 324 -16.75 -17.19 4.09
CA GLU A 324 -15.76 -16.09 4.03
C GLU A 324 -14.33 -16.58 3.78
N ARG A 325 -13.86 -17.59 4.55
CA ARG A 325 -12.55 -18.21 4.31
C ARG A 325 -12.42 -18.75 2.89
N ARG A 326 -13.49 -19.35 2.37
CA ARG A 326 -13.51 -19.89 1.02
C ARG A 326 -13.52 -18.82 -0.07
N ILE A 327 -14.16 -17.69 0.18
CA ILE A 327 -14.09 -16.55 -0.74
C ILE A 327 -12.67 -15.98 -0.76
N ALA A 328 -12.00 -15.89 0.40
CA ALA A 328 -10.59 -15.50 0.45
C ALA A 328 -9.69 -16.50 -0.30
N ASP A 329 -9.93 -17.80 -0.15
CA ASP A 329 -9.24 -18.85 -0.90
C ASP A 329 -9.40 -18.72 -2.42
N LEU A 330 -10.64 -18.52 -2.89
CA LEU A 330 -10.92 -18.33 -4.31
C LEU A 330 -10.33 -17.01 -4.85
N GLU A 331 -10.38 -15.94 -4.05
CA GLU A 331 -9.73 -14.67 -4.39
C GLU A 331 -8.22 -14.89 -4.55
N LEU A 332 -7.57 -15.53 -3.58
CA LEU A 332 -6.14 -15.75 -3.62
C LEU A 332 -5.70 -16.67 -4.77
N LEU A 333 -6.49 -17.71 -5.06
CA LEU A 333 -6.30 -18.56 -6.24
C LEU A 333 -6.34 -17.73 -7.54
N THR A 334 -7.33 -16.85 -7.68
CA THR A 334 -7.40 -15.97 -8.86
C THR A 334 -6.31 -14.93 -8.88
N ALA A 335 -5.90 -14.41 -7.72
CA ALA A 335 -4.84 -13.43 -7.61
C ALA A 335 -3.51 -14.03 -8.08
N LYS A 336 -3.22 -15.28 -7.68
CA LYS A 336 -2.03 -16.00 -8.13
C LYS A 336 -2.09 -16.37 -9.62
N THR A 337 -3.23 -16.84 -10.11
CA THR A 337 -3.41 -17.29 -11.50
C THR A 337 -3.38 -16.13 -12.50
N PHE A 338 -3.99 -15.01 -12.11
CA PHE A 338 -4.21 -13.83 -12.95
C PHE A 338 -3.39 -12.62 -12.44
N CYS A 339 -2.20 -12.87 -11.87
CA CYS A 339 -1.40 -11.85 -11.19
C CYS A 339 -0.98 -10.68 -12.10
N LYS A 340 -0.79 -10.95 -13.40
CA LYS A 340 -0.36 -9.94 -14.38
C LYS A 340 -1.42 -8.90 -14.76
N TYR A 341 -2.70 -9.13 -14.45
CA TYR A 341 -3.78 -8.34 -15.03
C TYR A 341 -4.24 -7.18 -14.14
N LEU A 342 -4.44 -7.44 -12.86
CA LEU A 342 -4.98 -6.44 -11.94
C LEU A 342 -4.03 -5.22 -11.79
N PRO A 343 -2.71 -5.39 -11.61
CA PRO A 343 -1.77 -4.26 -11.58
C PRO A 343 -1.84 -3.39 -12.85
N LYS A 344 -1.81 -4.02 -14.02
CA LYS A 344 -1.91 -3.32 -15.31
C LYS A 344 -3.22 -2.57 -15.46
N LEU A 345 -4.32 -3.14 -14.97
CA LEU A 345 -5.63 -2.51 -15.02
C LEU A 345 -5.69 -1.28 -14.10
N VAL A 346 -5.22 -1.39 -12.86
CA VAL A 346 -5.14 -0.26 -11.91
C VAL A 346 -4.30 0.87 -12.51
N ARG A 347 -3.10 0.54 -13.02
CA ARG A 347 -2.22 1.51 -13.69
C ARG A 347 -2.91 2.20 -14.87
N ALA A 348 -3.55 1.44 -15.77
CA ALA A 348 -4.23 2.01 -16.93
C ALA A 348 -5.40 2.93 -16.53
N LEU A 349 -6.13 2.59 -15.46
CA LEU A 349 -7.23 3.42 -14.95
C LEU A 349 -6.72 4.74 -14.36
N LEU A 350 -5.60 4.72 -13.65
CA LEU A 350 -4.95 5.91 -13.09
C LEU A 350 -4.31 6.78 -14.19
N GLU A 351 -3.55 6.18 -15.11
CA GLU A 351 -2.91 6.89 -16.22
C GLU A 351 -3.92 7.64 -17.09
N LYS A 352 -5.13 7.08 -17.26
CA LYS A 352 -6.21 7.73 -18.01
C LYS A 352 -7.11 8.63 -17.16
N GLY A 353 -6.84 8.82 -15.86
CA GLY A 353 -7.66 9.63 -14.97
C GLY A 353 -9.09 9.10 -14.77
N VAL A 354 -9.30 7.80 -15.04
CA VAL A 354 -10.59 7.12 -14.96
C VAL A 354 -10.90 6.71 -13.51
N MET A 355 -9.86 6.35 -12.75
CA MET A 355 -9.97 5.93 -11.35
C MET A 355 -10.70 7.01 -10.51
N ASP A 356 -10.18 8.24 -10.49
CA ASP A 356 -10.78 9.32 -9.71
C ASP A 356 -12.18 9.70 -10.15
N LYS A 357 -12.39 9.77 -11.48
CA LYS A 357 -13.65 10.23 -12.07
C LYS A 357 -14.82 9.31 -11.70
N TYR A 358 -14.63 7.99 -11.82
CA TYR A 358 -15.74 7.06 -11.69
C TYR A 358 -15.82 6.36 -10.33
N PHE A 359 -14.70 6.23 -9.61
CA PHE A 359 -14.71 5.59 -8.28
C PHE A 359 -15.10 6.57 -7.16
N ARG A 360 -14.81 7.88 -7.27
CA ARG A 360 -15.37 8.89 -6.35
C ARG A 360 -16.87 9.05 -6.52
N GLU A 361 -17.38 8.93 -7.75
CA GLU A 361 -18.83 8.96 -8.02
C GLU A 361 -19.57 7.70 -7.53
N ALA A 362 -18.91 6.55 -7.54
CA ALA A 362 -19.50 5.29 -7.07
C ALA A 362 -19.42 5.12 -5.54
N SER A 363 -18.40 5.67 -4.88
CA SER A 363 -18.30 5.74 -3.40
C SER A 363 -19.24 6.78 -2.79
N ARG A 364 -19.74 7.77 -3.55
CA ARG A 364 -20.84 8.64 -3.07
C ARG A 364 -22.18 7.92 -2.94
N SER A 365 -22.34 6.76 -3.58
CA SER A 365 -23.56 5.94 -3.47
C SER A 365 -23.50 4.83 -2.41
N ASP A 366 -22.31 4.44 -1.95
CA ASP A 366 -22.10 3.44 -0.90
C ASP A 366 -21.25 4.03 0.22
N LYS A 367 -21.76 4.05 1.46
CA LYS A 367 -21.15 4.70 2.64
C LYS A 367 -19.79 4.11 3.09
N SER A 368 -19.21 3.19 2.34
CA SER A 368 -17.88 2.62 2.58
C SER A 368 -16.93 3.16 1.53
N ASP A 369 -15.89 3.87 1.95
CA ASP A 369 -14.77 4.19 1.07
C ASP A 369 -14.06 2.86 0.72
N PRO A 370 -14.15 2.39 -0.55
CA PRO A 370 -13.53 1.13 -0.94
C PRO A 370 -11.99 1.20 -0.91
N TRP A 371 -11.44 2.40 -0.72
CA TRP A 371 -10.00 2.67 -0.61
C TRP A 371 -9.50 2.75 0.82
N SER A 372 -10.38 2.74 1.83
CA SER A 372 -9.93 2.84 3.21
C SER A 372 -9.19 1.56 3.62
N ILE A 373 -7.87 1.65 3.67
CA ILE A 373 -6.95 0.71 4.33
C ILE A 373 -7.08 0.91 5.86
N LYS A 374 -8.31 0.92 6.38
CA LYS A 374 -8.57 1.00 7.82
C LYS A 374 -8.87 -0.36 8.42
#